data_AF-A0A851MG25-F1
#
_entry.id   AF-A0A851MG25-F1
#
_cell.length_a   1.000
_cell.length_b   1.000
_cell.length_c   1.000
_cell.angle_alpha   90.00
_cell.angle_beta   90.00
_cell.angle_gamma   90.00
#
_symmetry.space_group_name_H-M   'P 1'
#
loop_
_entity.id
_entity.type
_entity.pdbx_description
1 polymer ?
#
loop_
_entity_poly.entity_id
_entity_poly.type
_entity_poly.pdbx_seq_one_letter_code
_entity_poly.pdbx_strand_id
1 'polypeptide(L)'
;PQSVPCAGGQRCCPRGSHCGADGQSCILDPGMGGTPVAPRAVPCPDGTSECPDDATCCVTASGAWGCCPMPQALCCADKVHCCPHATTCDLARGRCLSPGGDKDVPLSTAFPAWKRQPPAPVELRQVLCPDGRSACPDGATCCQLSPTQYGCCPLQNAVCCSDRQHCCPQGTTCDLTRSTCTSLGGSTPLAALPTAGEIKCDEETSCPDGNTCCRLSSGAWGCCPLEQAVCCPDHVHCCPQGYTCDPEGGSCLQEGGTPLPWVRKIPALPRGTQVTSGDIKCDDEMSCPDGSTCCQLSLGTWGCCP
;
A
#
# COMPACT_ATOMS: atom_id res chain seq x y z
N PRO A 1 -12.73 -21.89 25.38
CA PRO A 1 -11.56 -22.34 24.59
C PRO A 1 -11.64 -23.84 24.29
N GLN A 2 -12.21 -24.23 23.15
CA GLN A 2 -12.31 -25.63 22.74
C GLN A 2 -11.69 -25.76 21.36
N SER A 3 -10.54 -26.44 21.28
CA SER A 3 -9.82 -26.78 20.05
C SER A 3 -10.21 -28.20 19.61
N VAL A 4 -10.23 -28.46 18.31
CA VAL A 4 -10.53 -29.81 17.79
C VAL A 4 -9.21 -30.60 17.69
N PRO A 5 -9.06 -31.75 18.38
CA PRO A 5 -7.86 -32.56 18.32
C PRO A 5 -7.82 -33.38 17.02
N CYS A 6 -6.64 -33.40 16.38
CA CYS A 6 -6.44 -34.18 15.15
C CYS A 6 -6.05 -35.64 15.45
N ALA A 7 -6.34 -36.55 14.52
CA ALA A 7 -6.04 -37.97 14.68
C ALA A 7 -4.54 -38.18 14.89
N GLY A 8 -4.16 -38.60 16.10
CA GLY A 8 -2.77 -38.72 16.56
C GLY A 8 -2.43 -37.91 17.82
N GLY A 9 -3.30 -36.99 18.26
CA GLY A 9 -3.24 -36.39 19.60
C GLY A 9 -2.10 -35.40 19.89
N GLN A 10 -1.28 -35.04 18.89
CA GLN A 10 -0.13 -34.13 19.06
C GLN A 10 -0.37 -32.69 18.55
N ARG A 11 -1.51 -32.39 17.93
CA ARG A 11 -1.83 -31.07 17.35
C ARG A 11 -3.31 -30.73 17.49
N CYS A 12 -3.59 -29.44 17.66
CA CYS A 12 -4.94 -28.88 17.82
C CYS A 12 -5.15 -27.76 16.79
N CYS A 13 -6.26 -27.78 16.05
CA CYS A 13 -6.61 -26.71 15.12
C CYS A 13 -7.60 -25.70 15.74
N PRO A 14 -7.49 -24.39 15.40
CA PRO A 14 -8.39 -23.35 15.87
C PRO A 14 -9.80 -23.50 15.26
N ARG A 15 -10.81 -22.85 15.88
CA ARG A 15 -12.20 -22.88 15.37
C ARG A 15 -12.28 -22.38 13.93
N GLY A 16 -12.99 -23.11 13.07
CA GLY A 16 -13.15 -22.79 11.64
C GLY A 16 -12.12 -23.47 10.73
N SER A 17 -11.31 -24.40 11.26
CA SER A 17 -10.39 -25.22 10.48
C SER A 17 -10.52 -26.70 10.85
N HIS A 18 -10.41 -27.57 9.85
CA HIS A 18 -10.32 -29.03 10.02
C HIS A 18 -8.91 -29.49 9.72
N CYS A 19 -8.51 -30.64 10.26
CA CYS A 19 -7.19 -31.18 9.98
C CYS A 19 -7.11 -31.75 8.57
N GLY A 20 -6.05 -31.37 7.86
CA GLY A 20 -5.70 -31.96 6.58
C GLY A 20 -5.43 -33.45 6.71
N ALA A 21 -5.52 -34.16 5.58
CA ALA A 21 -5.34 -35.62 5.52
C ALA A 21 -3.93 -36.08 5.97
N ASP A 22 -2.96 -35.15 6.00
CA ASP A 22 -1.60 -35.31 6.51
C ASP A 22 -1.50 -35.25 8.04
N GLY A 23 -2.55 -34.80 8.73
CA GLY A 23 -2.60 -34.70 10.20
C GLY A 23 -1.66 -33.64 10.80
N GLN A 24 -0.97 -32.86 9.96
CA GLN A 24 0.00 -31.84 10.36
C GLN A 24 -0.42 -30.42 9.96
N SER A 25 -1.39 -30.28 9.06
CA SER A 25 -1.85 -29.00 8.53
C SER A 25 -3.30 -28.71 8.92
N CYS A 26 -3.62 -27.47 9.26
CA CYS A 26 -5.00 -27.03 9.48
C CYS A 26 -5.52 -26.38 8.20
N ILE A 27 -6.58 -26.95 7.63
CA ILE A 27 -7.25 -26.46 6.43
C ILE A 27 -8.48 -25.66 6.87
N LEU A 28 -8.61 -24.43 6.39
CA LEU A 28 -9.77 -23.57 6.65
C LEU A 28 -10.96 -24.05 5.80
N ASP A 29 -12.14 -24.20 6.41
CA ASP A 29 -13.33 -24.58 5.66
C ASP A 29 -13.70 -23.49 4.64
N PRO A 30 -13.84 -23.83 3.33
CA PRO A 30 -14.24 -22.88 2.30
C PRO A 30 -15.75 -22.61 2.43
N GLY A 31 -16.08 -21.76 3.40
CA GLY A 31 -17.44 -21.39 3.78
C GLY A 31 -17.50 -20.26 4.81
N MET A 32 -16.39 -19.93 5.46
CA MET A 32 -16.20 -18.67 6.19
C MET A 32 -15.21 -17.79 5.43
N GLY A 33 -15.65 -17.26 4.28
CA GLY A 33 -14.98 -16.17 3.56
C GLY A 33 -15.13 -14.82 4.26
N GLY A 34 -14.92 -14.78 5.57
CA GLY A 34 -14.57 -13.54 6.25
C GLY A 34 -13.06 -13.49 6.28
N THR A 35 -12.45 -12.55 5.55
CA THR A 35 -11.12 -12.07 5.94
C THR A 35 -11.16 -11.85 7.47
N PRO A 36 -10.11 -12.21 8.24
CA PRO A 36 -9.99 -11.67 9.57
C PRO A 36 -9.89 -10.16 9.38
N VAL A 37 -11.03 -9.47 9.50
CA VAL A 37 -11.06 -8.03 9.67
C VAL A 37 -10.20 -7.83 10.91
N ALA A 38 -9.00 -7.27 10.72
CA ALA A 38 -8.19 -6.87 11.84
C ALA A 38 -9.12 -6.05 12.77
N PRO A 39 -9.21 -6.40 14.06
CA PRO A 39 -10.02 -5.60 14.98
C PRO A 39 -9.54 -4.16 14.83
N ARG A 40 -10.47 -3.25 14.51
CA ARG A 40 -10.21 -1.83 14.34
C ARG A 40 -9.51 -1.37 15.62
N ALA A 41 -8.37 -0.73 15.47
CA ALA A 41 -7.60 -0.29 16.63
C ALA A 41 -8.11 1.09 17.07
N VAL A 42 -8.36 1.26 18.36
CA VAL A 42 -8.70 2.56 18.97
C VAL A 42 -7.39 3.34 19.14
N PRO A 43 -7.22 4.47 18.44
CA PRO A 43 -6.03 5.31 18.57
C PRO A 43 -6.01 6.01 19.93
N CYS A 44 -4.90 5.87 20.68
CA CYS A 44 -4.73 6.61 21.92
C CYS A 44 -4.36 8.09 21.67
N PRO A 45 -4.61 9.00 22.63
CA PRO A 45 -4.39 10.45 22.49
C PRO A 45 -2.96 10.89 22.17
N ASP A 46 -1.96 10.05 22.41
CA ASP A 46 -0.56 10.31 22.05
C ASP A 46 -0.26 10.14 20.56
N GLY A 47 -1.18 9.58 19.78
CA GLY A 47 -0.96 9.30 18.36
C GLY A 47 -0.03 8.12 18.08
N THR A 48 0.74 7.65 19.08
CA THR A 48 1.73 6.56 18.91
C THR A 48 1.27 5.21 19.48
N SER A 49 0.27 5.20 20.36
CA SER A 49 -0.26 3.99 20.97
C SER A 49 -1.63 3.62 20.39
N GLU A 50 -1.94 2.33 20.39
CA GLU A 50 -3.22 1.80 19.95
C GLU A 50 -3.72 0.65 20.85
N CYS A 51 -5.03 0.54 20.95
CA CYS A 51 -5.74 -0.48 21.71
C CYS A 51 -6.68 -1.27 20.80
N PRO A 52 -7.03 -2.54 21.12
CA PRO A 52 -8.01 -3.30 20.35
C PRO A 52 -9.41 -2.65 20.39
N ASP A 53 -10.26 -3.04 19.43
CA ASP A 53 -11.71 -2.78 19.47
C ASP A 53 -12.25 -3.10 20.87
N ASP A 54 -13.07 -2.18 21.42
CA ASP A 54 -13.66 -2.27 22.76
C ASP A 54 -12.72 -2.08 23.96
N ALA A 55 -11.50 -1.58 23.76
CA ALA A 55 -10.62 -1.16 24.84
C ALA A 55 -10.51 0.37 25.00
N THR A 56 -10.27 0.81 26.24
CA THR A 56 -10.10 2.24 26.58
C THR A 56 -8.65 2.55 26.92
N CYS A 57 -8.07 3.59 26.31
CA CYS A 57 -6.72 4.05 26.59
C CYS A 57 -6.62 4.72 27.97
N CYS A 58 -5.71 4.24 28.81
CA CYS A 58 -5.39 4.79 30.13
C CYS A 58 -3.90 5.09 30.26
N VAL A 59 -3.55 6.23 30.87
CA VAL A 59 -2.16 6.56 31.16
C VAL A 59 -1.66 5.74 32.36
N THR A 60 -0.47 5.17 32.23
CA THR A 60 0.20 4.38 33.27
C THR A 60 1.12 5.24 34.14
N ALA A 61 1.61 4.70 35.25
CA ALA A 61 2.47 5.42 36.19
C ALA A 61 3.80 5.91 35.57
N SER A 62 4.26 5.28 34.49
CA SER A 62 5.47 5.68 33.75
C SER A 62 5.20 6.76 32.70
N GLY A 63 3.95 7.21 32.53
CA GLY A 63 3.54 8.11 31.46
C GLY A 63 3.29 7.43 30.11
N ALA A 64 3.46 6.10 30.02
CA ALA A 64 3.11 5.30 28.85
C ALA A 64 1.60 4.98 28.82
N TRP A 65 1.08 4.54 27.67
CA TRP A 65 -0.32 4.14 27.53
C TRP A 65 -0.55 2.65 27.78
N GLY A 66 -1.67 2.35 28.42
CA GLY A 66 -2.22 1.02 28.64
C GLY A 66 -3.66 0.95 28.14
N CYS A 67 -4.11 -0.26 27.84
CA CYS A 67 -5.45 -0.55 27.37
C CYS A 67 -6.24 -1.25 28.48
N CYS A 68 -7.40 -0.69 28.78
CA CYS A 68 -8.38 -1.34 29.64
C CYS A 68 -9.30 -2.20 28.79
N PRO A 69 -9.52 -3.49 29.15
CA PRO A 69 -10.27 -4.46 28.35
C PRO A 69 -11.80 -4.24 28.42
N MET A 70 -12.23 -2.98 28.41
CA MET A 70 -13.62 -2.56 28.50
C MET A 70 -13.81 -1.22 27.77
N PRO A 71 -14.97 -1.00 27.13
CA PRO A 71 -15.29 0.27 26.51
C PRO A 71 -15.62 1.30 27.59
N GLN A 72 -15.24 2.56 27.34
CA GLN A 72 -15.53 3.70 28.22
C GLN A 72 -15.10 3.48 29.68
N ALA A 73 -13.98 2.79 29.89
CA ALA A 73 -13.48 2.51 31.22
C ALA A 73 -13.01 3.80 31.93
N LEU A 74 -13.31 3.90 33.23
CA LEU A 74 -12.72 4.90 34.11
C LEU A 74 -11.30 4.43 34.50
N CYS A 75 -10.29 5.23 34.18
CA CYS A 75 -8.92 4.98 34.63
C CYS A 75 -8.77 5.37 36.10
N CYS A 76 -8.34 4.43 36.95
CA CYS A 76 -8.17 4.70 38.37
C CYS A 76 -6.91 5.56 38.64
N ALA A 77 -6.88 6.18 39.82
CA ALA A 77 -5.80 7.09 40.21
C ALA A 77 -4.42 6.40 40.34
N ASP A 78 -4.41 5.10 40.57
CA ASP A 78 -3.19 4.29 40.69
C ASP A 78 -2.49 4.01 39.36
N LYS A 79 -3.11 4.38 38.23
CA LYS A 79 -2.55 4.25 36.87
C LYS A 79 -2.23 2.82 36.46
N VAL A 80 -2.79 1.84 37.14
CA VAL A 80 -2.63 0.41 36.85
C VAL A 80 -3.99 -0.24 36.61
N HIS A 81 -5.01 0.24 37.32
CA HIS A 81 -6.33 -0.35 37.26
C HIS A 81 -7.36 0.56 36.60
N CYS A 82 -8.46 -0.06 36.21
CA CYS A 82 -9.61 0.60 35.63
C CYS A 82 -10.91 -0.11 35.97
N CYS A 83 -11.97 0.69 35.87
CA CYS A 83 -13.31 0.30 36.23
C CYS A 83 -14.27 0.56 35.05
N PRO A 84 -15.39 -0.18 34.96
CA PRO A 84 -16.39 0.07 33.93
C PRO A 84 -16.99 1.47 34.07
N HIS A 85 -17.64 1.95 33.00
CA HIS A 85 -18.31 3.26 33.01
C HIS A 85 -19.26 3.41 34.21
N ALA A 86 -19.42 4.64 34.70
CA ALA A 86 -20.32 4.99 35.80
C ALA A 86 -20.08 4.24 37.13
N THR A 87 -18.86 3.75 37.37
CA THR A 87 -18.44 3.19 38.68
C THR A 87 -17.31 4.02 39.29
N THR A 88 -17.11 3.90 40.61
CA THR A 88 -16.04 4.61 41.34
C THR A 88 -14.95 3.62 41.75
N CYS A 89 -13.69 3.96 41.50
CA CYS A 89 -12.56 3.13 41.93
C CYS A 89 -12.38 3.20 43.46
N ASP A 90 -12.57 2.09 44.16
CA ASP A 90 -12.11 1.90 45.53
C ASP A 90 -10.82 1.08 45.53
N LEU A 91 -9.69 1.79 45.58
CA LEU A 91 -8.35 1.21 45.60
C LEU A 91 -8.04 0.50 46.91
N ALA A 92 -8.65 0.91 48.03
CA ALA A 92 -8.42 0.30 49.34
C ALA A 92 -9.04 -1.10 49.43
N ARG A 93 -10.19 -1.28 48.78
CA ARG A 93 -10.91 -2.56 48.74
C ARG A 93 -10.64 -3.36 47.47
N GLY A 94 -9.96 -2.78 46.49
CA GLY A 94 -9.75 -3.42 45.19
C GLY A 94 -11.07 -3.66 44.45
N ARG A 95 -12.07 -2.77 44.58
CA ARG A 95 -13.36 -2.89 43.89
C ARG A 95 -13.83 -1.60 43.19
N CYS A 96 -14.59 -1.76 42.12
CA CYS A 96 -15.33 -0.71 41.45
C CYS A 96 -16.73 -0.65 42.07
N LEU A 97 -17.03 0.45 42.74
CA LEU A 97 -18.29 0.68 43.43
C LEU A 97 -19.34 1.20 42.46
N SER A 98 -20.50 0.55 42.44
CA SER A 98 -21.65 0.98 41.66
C SER A 98 -22.48 2.02 42.44
N PRO A 99 -23.04 3.06 41.80
CA PRO A 99 -23.89 4.06 42.47
C PRO A 99 -25.11 3.49 43.21
N GLY A 100 -25.54 2.27 42.84
CA GLY A 100 -26.66 1.55 43.45
C GLY A 100 -26.29 0.40 44.41
N GLY A 101 -25.01 0.23 44.76
CA GLY A 101 -24.57 -0.69 45.83
C GLY A 101 -24.67 -2.21 45.60
N ASP A 102 -25.39 -2.68 44.58
CA ASP A 102 -25.65 -4.13 44.40
C ASP A 102 -24.69 -4.85 43.44
N LYS A 103 -23.71 -4.17 42.84
CA LYS A 103 -22.82 -4.75 41.81
C LYS A 103 -21.38 -4.24 41.91
N ASP A 104 -20.75 -4.45 43.06
CA ASP A 104 -19.31 -4.18 43.21
C ASP A 104 -18.51 -5.24 42.44
N VAL A 105 -17.77 -4.80 41.42
CA VAL A 105 -16.92 -5.68 40.60
C VAL A 105 -15.45 -5.46 40.95
N PRO A 106 -14.57 -6.46 40.79
CA PRO A 106 -13.13 -6.25 40.99
C PRO A 106 -12.56 -5.25 39.98
N LEU A 107 -11.49 -4.55 40.37
CA LEU A 107 -10.76 -3.69 39.44
C LEU A 107 -10.16 -4.54 38.30
N SER A 108 -10.21 -4.01 37.09
CA SER A 108 -9.52 -4.60 35.93
C SER A 108 -8.14 -3.99 35.81
N THR A 109 -7.14 -4.78 35.43
CA THR A 109 -5.78 -4.30 35.20
C THR A 109 -5.62 -3.88 33.73
N ALA A 110 -5.07 -2.70 33.51
CA ALA A 110 -4.72 -2.25 32.17
C ALA A 110 -3.50 -3.03 31.67
N PHE A 111 -3.56 -3.54 30.44
CA PHE A 111 -2.40 -4.14 29.78
C PHE A 111 -1.65 -3.09 28.96
N PRO A 112 -0.36 -3.27 28.63
CA PRO A 112 0.39 -2.30 27.82
C PRO A 112 -0.28 -2.07 26.47
N ALA A 113 -0.41 -0.81 26.05
CA ALA A 113 -0.91 -0.49 24.72
C ALA A 113 0.07 -0.96 23.65
N TRP A 114 -0.46 -1.33 22.49
CA TRP A 114 0.39 -1.68 21.36
C TRP A 114 1.01 -0.40 20.83
N LYS A 115 2.28 -0.47 20.44
CA LYS A 115 2.87 0.60 19.64
C LYS A 115 2.28 0.49 18.26
N ARG A 116 1.76 1.59 17.72
CA ARG A 116 1.41 1.62 16.30
C ARG A 116 2.66 1.25 15.52
N GLN A 117 2.55 0.20 14.71
CA GLN A 117 3.52 0.04 13.64
C GLN A 117 3.36 1.27 12.73
N PRO A 118 4.47 1.92 12.33
CA PRO A 118 4.37 2.90 11.26
C PRO A 118 3.64 2.22 10.09
N PRO A 119 2.64 2.88 9.48
CA PRO A 119 1.93 2.29 8.35
C PRO A 119 3.00 1.84 7.35
N ALA A 120 2.85 0.60 6.88
CA ALA A 120 3.75 0.05 5.87
C ALA A 120 3.87 1.08 4.72
N PRO A 121 5.05 1.24 4.10
CA PRO A 121 5.19 2.10 2.95
C PRO A 121 4.10 1.73 1.95
N VAL A 122 3.24 2.69 1.60
CA VAL A 122 2.24 2.47 0.56
C VAL A 122 3.03 2.37 -0.75
N GLU A 123 3.37 1.15 -1.12
CA GLU A 123 3.86 0.85 -2.44
C GLU A 123 2.66 1.00 -3.36
N LEU A 124 2.50 2.19 -3.95
CA LEU A 124 1.59 2.41 -5.08
C LEU A 124 1.97 1.37 -6.13
N ARG A 125 1.19 0.30 -6.21
CA ARG A 125 1.38 -0.72 -7.23
C ARG A 125 1.10 -0.01 -8.54
N GLN A 126 2.10 -0.05 -9.39
CA GLN A 126 2.11 0.63 -10.66
C GLN A 126 2.29 -0.46 -11.70
N VAL A 127 1.39 -0.49 -12.68
CA VAL A 127 1.45 -1.45 -13.78
C VAL A 127 2.49 -0.93 -14.75
N LEU A 128 3.63 -1.62 -14.83
CA LEU A 128 4.66 -1.33 -15.82
C LEU A 128 4.10 -1.69 -17.20
N CYS A 129 4.15 -0.74 -18.12
CA CYS A 129 3.69 -0.92 -19.49
C CYS A 129 4.66 -1.82 -20.28
N PRO A 130 4.24 -2.37 -21.43
CA PRO A 130 5.05 -3.30 -22.22
C PRO A 130 6.40 -2.74 -22.73
N ASP A 131 6.57 -1.42 -22.73
CA ASP A 131 7.83 -0.75 -23.07
C ASP A 131 8.87 -0.79 -21.94
N GLY A 132 8.50 -1.24 -20.74
CA GLY A 132 9.37 -1.26 -19.56
C GLY A 132 9.75 0.13 -19.05
N ARG A 133 9.15 1.21 -19.59
CA ARG A 133 9.48 2.61 -19.30
C ARG A 133 8.28 3.40 -18.80
N SER A 134 7.10 3.16 -19.37
CA SER A 134 5.87 3.82 -18.95
C SER A 134 5.25 3.03 -17.79
N ALA A 135 4.72 3.71 -16.78
CA ALA A 135 4.06 3.08 -15.65
C ALA A 135 2.71 3.76 -15.40
N CYS A 136 1.67 2.95 -15.22
CA CYS A 136 0.31 3.43 -14.96
C CYS A 136 -0.13 3.10 -13.53
N PRO A 137 -0.98 3.93 -12.92
CA PRO A 137 -1.50 3.66 -11.57
C PRO A 137 -2.32 2.37 -11.51
N ASP A 138 -2.50 1.81 -10.31
CA ASP A 138 -3.30 0.61 -10.07
C ASP A 138 -4.66 0.65 -10.77
N GLY A 139 -4.93 -0.36 -11.60
CA GLY A 139 -6.18 -0.49 -12.36
C GLY A 139 -6.21 0.28 -13.69
N ALA A 140 -5.21 1.10 -14.01
CA ALA A 140 -5.13 1.74 -15.33
C ALA A 140 -4.56 0.79 -16.39
N THR A 141 -5.06 0.90 -17.62
CA THR A 141 -4.62 0.11 -18.77
C THR A 141 -3.63 0.90 -19.62
N CYS A 142 -2.45 0.33 -19.88
CA CYS A 142 -1.46 0.92 -20.79
C CYS A 142 -1.95 0.85 -22.24
N CYS A 143 -2.15 2.00 -22.87
CA CYS A 143 -2.53 2.12 -24.27
C CYS A 143 -1.40 2.74 -25.09
N GLN A 144 -1.12 2.17 -26.26
CA GLN A 144 -0.02 2.61 -27.10
C GLN A 144 -0.42 3.85 -27.93
N LEU A 145 0.10 5.03 -27.55
CA LEU A 145 -0.10 6.29 -28.28
C LEU A 145 0.75 6.34 -29.56
N SER A 146 1.93 5.73 -29.54
CA SER A 146 2.91 5.77 -30.63
C SER A 146 3.84 4.55 -30.51
N PRO A 147 4.69 4.24 -31.51
CA PRO A 147 5.59 3.10 -31.45
C PRO A 147 6.44 3.06 -30.17
N THR A 148 6.76 4.23 -29.62
CA THR A 148 7.60 4.42 -28.43
C THR A 148 6.91 5.14 -27.27
N GLN A 149 5.58 5.28 -27.30
CA GLN A 149 4.85 6.03 -26.27
C GLN A 149 3.59 5.30 -25.85
N TYR A 150 3.43 5.14 -24.52
CA TYR A 150 2.21 4.63 -23.89
C TYR A 150 1.55 5.72 -23.06
N GLY A 151 0.26 5.57 -22.84
CA GLY A 151 -0.54 6.45 -21.99
C GLY A 151 -1.54 5.64 -21.21
N CYS A 152 -1.97 6.20 -20.09
CA CYS A 152 -2.74 5.48 -19.10
C CYS A 152 -4.22 5.72 -19.32
N CYS A 153 -4.94 4.67 -19.71
CA CYS A 153 -6.39 4.69 -19.67
C CYS A 153 -6.85 4.42 -18.22
N PRO A 154 -7.67 5.28 -17.61
CA PRO A 154 -8.13 5.10 -16.23
C PRO A 154 -9.11 3.92 -16.05
N LEU A 155 -9.53 3.29 -17.15
CA LEU A 155 -10.42 2.14 -17.13
C LEU A 155 -9.62 0.84 -17.00
N GLN A 156 -10.13 -0.09 -16.20
CA GLN A 156 -9.57 -1.44 -16.08
C GLN A 156 -9.87 -2.25 -17.35
N ASN A 157 -8.86 -2.94 -17.88
CA ASN A 157 -8.96 -3.77 -19.10
C ASN A 157 -9.53 -3.01 -20.31
N ALA A 158 -9.13 -1.75 -20.49
CA ALA A 158 -9.64 -0.90 -21.54
C ALA A 158 -9.26 -1.40 -22.95
N VAL A 159 -10.13 -1.17 -23.91
CA VAL A 159 -9.86 -1.32 -25.34
C VAL A 159 -9.24 -0.03 -25.84
N CYS A 160 -7.97 -0.08 -26.25
CA CYS A 160 -7.29 1.07 -26.85
C CYS A 160 -7.77 1.27 -28.28
N CYS A 161 -8.22 2.48 -28.61
CA CYS A 161 -8.74 2.78 -29.93
C CYS A 161 -7.61 2.98 -30.95
N SER A 162 -7.93 2.77 -32.23
CA SER A 162 -6.94 2.85 -33.33
C SER A 162 -6.45 4.27 -33.63
N ASP A 163 -7.12 5.29 -33.10
CA ASP A 163 -6.69 6.68 -33.16
C ASP A 163 -5.55 7.00 -32.17
N ARG A 164 -5.20 6.05 -31.31
CA ARG A 164 -4.12 6.15 -30.33
C ARG A 164 -4.28 7.30 -29.35
N GLN A 165 -5.48 7.85 -29.23
CA GLN A 165 -5.79 9.00 -28.38
C GLN A 165 -6.99 8.73 -27.47
N HIS A 166 -7.76 7.68 -27.75
CA HIS A 166 -8.89 7.33 -26.92
C HIS A 166 -8.89 5.86 -26.47
N CYS A 167 -9.58 5.61 -25.38
CA CYS A 167 -9.82 4.28 -24.86
C CYS A 167 -11.28 4.07 -24.48
N CYS A 168 -11.71 2.82 -24.57
CA CYS A 168 -13.06 2.39 -24.31
C CYS A 168 -13.09 1.29 -23.23
N PRO A 169 -14.19 1.13 -22.49
CA PRO A 169 -14.31 0.06 -21.51
C PRO A 169 -14.28 -1.32 -22.18
N GLN A 170 -13.92 -2.34 -21.40
CA GLN A 170 -13.91 -3.74 -21.83
C GLN A 170 -15.26 -4.14 -22.47
N GLY A 171 -15.19 -4.85 -23.60
CA GLY A 171 -16.39 -5.33 -24.30
C GLY A 171 -17.10 -4.29 -25.20
N THR A 172 -16.48 -3.15 -25.46
CA THR A 172 -17.01 -2.11 -26.37
C THR A 172 -16.12 -1.90 -27.59
N THR A 173 -16.71 -1.45 -28.70
CA THR A 173 -16.00 -1.14 -29.95
C THR A 173 -15.91 0.37 -30.13
N CYS A 174 -14.71 0.87 -30.40
CA CYS A 174 -14.47 2.28 -30.69
C CYS A 174 -15.13 2.67 -32.02
N ASP A 175 -16.18 3.50 -31.97
CA ASP A 175 -16.68 4.24 -33.14
C ASP A 175 -16.04 5.62 -33.15
N LEU A 176 -14.93 5.73 -33.88
CA LEU A 176 -14.17 6.97 -34.05
C LEU A 176 -14.93 8.04 -34.85
N THR A 177 -15.88 7.64 -35.68
CA THR A 177 -16.65 8.57 -36.53
C THR A 177 -17.65 9.35 -35.68
N ARG A 178 -18.22 8.69 -34.68
CA ARG A 178 -19.21 9.27 -33.76
C ARG A 178 -18.60 9.69 -32.43
N SER A 179 -17.31 9.45 -32.25
CA SER A 179 -16.61 9.58 -30.98
C SER A 179 -17.38 8.90 -29.84
N THR A 180 -17.87 7.67 -30.08
CA THR A 180 -18.53 6.84 -29.05
C THR A 180 -17.95 5.42 -28.95
N CYS A 181 -17.88 4.87 -27.74
CA CYS A 181 -17.75 3.44 -27.50
C CYS A 181 -19.12 2.78 -27.65
N THR A 182 -19.27 1.87 -28.61
CA THR A 182 -20.52 1.16 -28.87
C THR A 182 -20.50 -0.22 -28.21
N SER A 183 -21.62 -0.58 -27.57
CA SER A 183 -21.85 -1.90 -26.99
C SER A 183 -23.21 -2.44 -27.43
N LEU A 184 -23.42 -3.75 -27.28
CA LEU A 184 -24.70 -4.42 -27.55
C LEU A 184 -25.87 -3.89 -26.69
N GLY A 185 -25.63 -2.99 -25.73
CA GLY A 185 -26.65 -2.39 -24.85
C GLY A 185 -26.62 -0.87 -24.69
N GLY A 186 -25.80 -0.11 -25.44
CA GLY A 186 -25.73 1.35 -25.33
C GLY A 186 -24.44 1.97 -25.87
N SER A 187 -24.43 3.30 -26.04
CA SER A 187 -23.27 4.10 -26.51
C SER A 187 -22.81 5.08 -25.44
N THR A 188 -21.52 5.11 -25.15
CA THR A 188 -20.88 6.07 -24.23
C THR A 188 -19.82 6.89 -24.97
N PRO A 189 -19.56 8.15 -24.58
CA PRO A 189 -18.50 8.95 -25.20
C PRO A 189 -17.11 8.36 -24.96
N LEU A 190 -16.15 8.58 -25.87
CA LEU A 190 -14.77 8.13 -25.68
C LEU A 190 -14.09 8.92 -24.55
N ALA A 191 -13.27 8.21 -23.76
CA ALA A 191 -12.36 8.85 -22.82
C ALA A 191 -11.06 9.21 -23.56
N ALA A 192 -10.68 10.49 -23.52
CA ALA A 192 -9.40 10.96 -24.03
C ALA A 192 -8.26 10.44 -23.15
N LEU A 193 -7.20 9.92 -23.78
CA LEU A 193 -5.96 9.61 -23.10
C LEU A 193 -5.25 10.93 -22.79
N PRO A 194 -4.97 11.24 -21.51
CA PRO A 194 -3.96 12.24 -21.23
C PRO A 194 -2.62 11.71 -21.77
N THR A 195 -1.93 12.51 -22.59
CA THR A 195 -0.51 12.30 -22.84
C THR A 195 0.18 12.25 -21.49
N ALA A 196 0.86 11.14 -21.18
CA ALA A 196 1.81 11.10 -20.08
C ALA A 196 2.95 12.06 -20.43
N GLY A 197 2.82 13.32 -20.04
CA GLY A 197 3.91 14.26 -20.11
C GLY A 197 4.98 13.87 -19.11
N GLU A 198 6.09 14.57 -19.24
CA GLU A 198 7.30 14.27 -18.52
C GLU A 198 7.82 15.60 -17.95
N ILE A 199 7.98 15.67 -16.64
CA ILE A 199 8.56 16.83 -15.98
C ILE A 199 10.10 16.72 -16.07
N LYS A 200 10.73 17.76 -16.62
CA LYS A 200 12.19 17.82 -16.77
C LYS A 200 12.83 18.11 -15.41
N CYS A 201 13.64 17.19 -14.88
CA CYS A 201 14.44 17.42 -13.68
C CYS A 201 15.76 18.13 -14.01
N ASP A 202 16.46 17.65 -15.03
CA ASP A 202 17.64 18.31 -15.62
C ASP A 202 17.80 17.95 -17.11
N GLU A 203 18.95 18.24 -17.71
CA GLU A 203 19.23 17.96 -19.12
C GLU A 203 19.20 16.46 -19.45
N GLU A 204 19.55 15.58 -18.51
CA GLU A 204 19.72 14.14 -18.70
C GLU A 204 18.62 13.32 -18.01
N THR A 205 17.75 13.91 -17.19
CA THR A 205 16.84 13.15 -16.32
C THR A 205 15.41 13.70 -16.22
N SER A 206 14.54 12.71 -16.12
CA SER A 206 13.11 12.57 -16.29
C SER A 206 12.23 12.25 -15.09
N CYS A 207 11.12 12.94 -14.82
CA CYS A 207 10.06 12.36 -14.00
C CYS A 207 8.71 12.30 -14.73
N PRO A 208 7.90 11.24 -14.51
CA PRO A 208 6.54 11.17 -15.02
C PRO A 208 5.69 12.37 -14.61
N ASP A 209 4.69 12.73 -15.43
CA ASP A 209 3.68 13.72 -15.07
C ASP A 209 3.02 13.41 -13.73
N GLY A 210 2.77 14.46 -12.94
CA GLY A 210 2.24 14.35 -11.57
C GLY A 210 3.30 14.04 -10.51
N ASN A 211 4.56 13.80 -10.90
CA ASN A 211 5.66 13.62 -9.97
C ASN A 211 6.44 14.93 -9.76
N THR A 212 7.23 14.99 -8.69
CA THR A 212 8.11 16.13 -8.36
C THR A 212 9.57 15.68 -8.33
N CYS A 213 10.46 16.41 -9.02
CA CYS A 213 11.89 16.13 -9.03
C CYS A 213 12.53 16.47 -7.67
N CYS A 214 13.14 15.48 -7.02
CA CYS A 214 13.83 15.61 -5.76
C CYS A 214 15.22 14.97 -5.81
N ARG A 215 16.19 15.50 -5.07
CA ARG A 215 17.56 14.98 -5.08
C ARG A 215 17.74 13.77 -4.14
N LEU A 216 18.46 12.76 -4.61
CA LEU A 216 18.88 11.59 -3.86
C LEU A 216 20.20 11.85 -3.11
N SER A 217 20.55 10.98 -2.17
CA SER A 217 21.78 11.06 -1.37
C SER A 217 23.04 10.89 -2.23
N SER A 218 22.93 10.20 -3.36
CA SER A 218 23.98 10.06 -4.37
C SER A 218 24.22 11.33 -5.19
N GLY A 219 23.37 12.35 -5.04
CA GLY A 219 23.40 13.56 -5.86
C GLY A 219 22.60 13.46 -7.18
N ALA A 220 22.14 12.26 -7.54
CA ALA A 220 21.27 12.00 -8.69
C ALA A 220 19.83 12.48 -8.45
N TRP A 221 19.05 12.60 -9.53
CA TRP A 221 17.64 12.94 -9.45
C TRP A 221 16.77 11.73 -9.13
N GLY A 222 15.71 11.98 -8.36
CA GLY A 222 14.63 11.06 -8.06
C GLY A 222 13.28 11.73 -8.24
N CYS A 223 12.26 10.94 -8.50
CA CYS A 223 10.88 11.33 -8.62
C CYS A 223 10.14 11.05 -7.31
N CYS A 224 9.52 12.07 -6.77
CA CYS A 224 8.49 11.91 -5.76
C CYS A 224 7.14 11.72 -6.45
N PRO A 225 6.37 10.66 -6.17
CA PRO A 225 5.09 10.39 -6.81
C PRO A 225 3.95 11.22 -6.19
N LEU A 226 4.22 12.50 -5.97
CA LEU A 226 3.29 13.50 -5.43
C LEU A 226 3.49 14.78 -6.23
N GLU A 227 2.38 15.43 -6.54
CA GLU A 227 2.39 16.71 -7.22
C GLU A 227 2.84 17.81 -6.25
N GLN A 228 3.79 18.66 -6.66
CA GLN A 228 4.36 19.74 -5.83
C GLN A 228 4.87 19.28 -4.46
N ALA A 229 5.54 18.11 -4.44
CA ALA A 229 6.02 17.50 -3.22
C ALA A 229 7.12 18.32 -2.53
N VAL A 230 7.14 18.26 -1.20
CA VAL A 230 8.24 18.75 -0.38
C VAL A 230 9.31 17.66 -0.30
N CYS A 231 10.50 17.93 -0.83
CA CYS A 231 11.62 17.01 -0.77
C CYS A 231 12.22 16.99 0.64
N CYS A 232 12.18 15.85 1.33
CA CYS A 232 12.71 15.75 2.68
C CYS A 232 14.25 15.76 2.71
N PRO A 233 14.85 16.26 3.80
CA PRO A 233 16.31 16.40 3.95
C PRO A 233 17.05 15.06 4.09
N ASP A 234 16.31 13.98 4.31
CA ASP A 234 16.84 12.62 4.36
C ASP A 234 17.28 12.08 2.99
N HIS A 235 16.99 12.83 1.91
CA HIS A 235 17.27 12.48 0.52
C HIS A 235 16.62 11.17 0.03
N VAL A 236 15.73 10.55 0.81
CA VAL A 236 15.05 9.30 0.46
C VAL A 236 13.54 9.49 0.39
N HIS A 237 12.94 10.35 1.22
CA HIS A 237 11.49 10.52 1.29
C HIS A 237 11.01 11.92 0.88
N CYS A 238 9.72 12.06 0.67
CA CYS A 238 9.07 13.30 0.30
C CYS A 238 7.66 13.36 0.89
N CYS A 239 7.18 14.58 1.09
CA CYS A 239 5.88 14.88 1.67
C CYS A 239 4.98 15.61 0.69
N PRO A 240 3.65 15.50 0.83
CA PRO A 240 2.72 16.27 0.03
C PRO A 240 2.85 17.78 0.29
N GLN A 241 2.35 18.58 -0.64
CA GLN A 241 2.37 20.04 -0.52
C GLN A 241 1.73 20.50 0.80
N GLY A 242 2.39 21.43 1.50
CA GLY A 242 1.89 21.98 2.77
C GLY A 242 2.23 21.15 4.01
N TYR A 243 2.87 19.99 3.85
CA TYR A 243 3.39 19.20 4.96
C TYR A 243 4.90 19.40 5.15
N THR A 244 5.34 19.32 6.40
CA THR A 244 6.74 19.39 6.83
C THR A 244 7.24 17.99 7.15
N CYS A 245 8.45 17.66 6.69
CA CYS A 245 9.05 16.36 6.97
C CYS A 245 9.48 16.25 8.43
N ASP A 246 9.04 15.19 9.11
CA ASP A 246 9.48 14.78 10.43
C ASP A 246 10.31 13.49 10.31
N PRO A 247 11.65 13.60 10.22
CA PRO A 247 12.52 12.44 10.09
C PRO A 247 12.62 11.61 11.38
N GLU A 248 12.29 12.16 12.56
CA GLU A 248 12.31 11.41 13.82
C GLU A 248 11.07 10.52 13.95
N GLY A 249 9.90 11.04 13.55
CA GLY A 249 8.64 10.28 13.51
C GLY A 249 8.42 9.47 12.23
N GLY A 250 9.27 9.65 11.21
CA GLY A 250 9.13 9.00 9.90
C GLY A 250 7.83 9.38 9.20
N SER A 251 7.42 10.65 9.31
CA SER A 251 6.12 11.12 8.87
C SER A 251 6.15 12.56 8.33
N CYS A 252 5.04 12.98 7.75
CA CYS A 252 4.76 14.31 7.25
C CYS A 252 3.78 14.96 8.22
N LEU A 253 4.18 16.08 8.82
CA LEU A 253 3.40 16.84 9.78
C LEU A 253 2.80 18.08 9.11
N GLN A 254 1.59 18.45 9.51
CA GLN A 254 0.98 19.72 9.12
C GLN A 254 0.41 20.40 10.36
N GLU A 255 0.52 21.72 10.43
CA GLU A 255 0.02 22.53 11.55
C GLU A 255 -1.47 22.25 11.80
N GLY A 256 -1.79 21.61 12.93
CA GLY A 256 -3.15 21.22 13.30
C GLY A 256 -3.72 19.99 12.58
N GLY A 257 -2.91 19.27 11.79
CA GLY A 257 -3.30 18.07 11.04
C GLY A 257 -2.80 16.76 11.66
N THR A 258 -3.35 15.64 11.19
CA THR A 258 -2.85 14.30 11.55
C THR A 258 -1.54 13.97 10.81
N PRO A 259 -0.58 13.29 11.45
CA PRO A 259 0.65 12.84 10.79
C PRO A 259 0.32 11.89 9.65
N LEU A 260 0.89 12.15 8.47
CA LEU A 260 0.80 11.26 7.31
C LEU A 260 2.12 10.51 7.14
N PRO A 261 2.13 9.25 6.67
CA PRO A 261 3.38 8.62 6.28
C PRO A 261 4.01 9.36 5.10
N TRP A 262 5.34 9.57 5.18
CA TRP A 262 6.12 10.08 4.06
C TRP A 262 6.26 9.05 2.94
N VAL A 263 6.46 9.53 1.72
CA VAL A 263 6.54 8.70 0.53
C VAL A 263 7.99 8.58 0.09
N ARG A 264 8.42 7.41 -0.38
CA ARG A 264 9.80 7.20 -0.86
C ARG A 264 9.97 7.69 -2.29
N LYS A 265 11.10 8.34 -2.57
CA LYS A 265 11.51 8.76 -3.92
C LYS A 265 11.88 7.53 -4.77
N ILE A 266 11.61 7.61 -6.06
CA ILE A 266 12.01 6.63 -7.08
C ILE A 266 13.15 7.26 -7.90
N PRO A 267 14.15 6.54 -8.43
CA PRO A 267 15.14 7.13 -9.32
C PRO A 267 14.51 7.80 -10.55
N ALA A 268 15.05 8.95 -10.97
CA ALA A 268 14.60 9.63 -12.18
C ALA A 268 15.03 8.86 -13.44
N LEU A 269 14.21 8.90 -14.47
CA LEU A 269 14.48 8.21 -15.73
C LEU A 269 15.50 9.00 -16.56
N PRO A 270 16.45 8.38 -17.26
CA PRO A 270 17.32 9.10 -18.17
C PRO A 270 16.53 9.62 -19.39
N ARG A 271 16.60 10.94 -19.64
CA ARG A 271 16.21 11.58 -20.88
C ARG A 271 17.16 11.15 -21.98
N GLY A 272 16.68 10.24 -22.82
CA GLY A 272 17.17 9.99 -24.17
C GLY A 272 18.63 10.33 -24.43
N THR A 273 19.56 9.60 -23.82
CA THR A 273 20.75 9.24 -24.59
C THR A 273 20.26 8.35 -25.72
N GLN A 274 20.68 8.67 -26.94
CA GLN A 274 20.48 7.83 -28.11
C GLN A 274 21.02 6.44 -27.79
N VAL A 275 20.13 5.54 -27.35
CA VAL A 275 20.36 4.12 -27.47
C VAL A 275 20.25 3.89 -28.96
N THR A 276 21.40 3.85 -29.63
CA THR A 276 21.51 3.18 -30.91
C THR A 276 20.78 1.85 -30.75
N SER A 277 19.70 1.65 -31.52
CA SER A 277 19.03 0.36 -31.72
C SER A 277 20.08 -0.75 -31.58
N GLY A 278 20.05 -1.45 -30.47
CA GLY A 278 21.24 -2.13 -29.97
C GLY A 278 21.00 -3.60 -30.06
N ASP A 279 21.22 -4.18 -31.25
CA ASP A 279 21.24 -5.62 -31.40
C ASP A 279 22.05 -6.25 -30.26
N ILE A 280 21.44 -7.18 -29.52
CA ILE A 280 22.04 -7.89 -28.40
C ILE A 280 23.21 -8.69 -28.97
N LYS A 281 24.43 -8.21 -28.70
CA LYS A 281 25.66 -8.82 -29.21
C LYS A 281 25.91 -10.17 -28.54
N CYS A 282 25.89 -11.24 -29.34
CA CYS A 282 26.18 -12.59 -28.85
C CYS A 282 27.67 -12.93 -28.95
N ASP A 283 28.35 -12.45 -30.01
CA ASP A 283 29.81 -12.44 -30.16
C ASP A 283 30.27 -11.33 -31.13
N ASP A 284 31.51 -11.41 -31.61
CA ASP A 284 32.09 -10.44 -32.56
C ASP A 284 31.45 -10.50 -33.97
N GLU A 285 30.72 -11.56 -34.32
CA GLU A 285 30.17 -11.84 -35.66
C GLU A 285 28.63 -11.96 -35.69
N MET A 286 27.97 -12.19 -34.55
CA MET A 286 26.53 -12.44 -34.41
C MET A 286 25.87 -11.54 -33.37
N SER A 287 24.78 -10.85 -33.77
CA SER A 287 23.95 -10.00 -32.90
C SER A 287 22.46 -10.28 -33.15
N CYS A 288 21.64 -10.19 -32.10
CA CYS A 288 20.22 -10.51 -32.13
C CYS A 288 19.33 -9.27 -31.98
N PRO A 289 18.16 -9.22 -32.64
CA PRO A 289 17.26 -8.08 -32.55
C PRO A 289 16.70 -7.89 -31.13
N ASP A 290 16.35 -6.66 -30.79
CA ASP A 290 15.77 -6.28 -29.50
C ASP A 290 14.57 -7.17 -29.13
N GLY A 291 14.65 -7.80 -27.95
CA GLY A 291 13.65 -8.76 -27.47
C GLY A 291 13.98 -10.23 -27.71
N SER A 292 15.12 -10.55 -28.36
CA SER A 292 15.62 -11.93 -28.50
C SER A 292 16.77 -12.24 -27.53
N THR A 293 16.91 -13.48 -27.08
CA THR A 293 18.02 -13.95 -26.25
C THR A 293 19.05 -14.73 -27.08
N CYS A 294 20.34 -14.60 -26.76
CA CYS A 294 21.42 -15.35 -27.39
C CYS A 294 21.45 -16.79 -26.83
N CYS A 295 21.40 -17.78 -27.71
CA CYS A 295 21.54 -19.20 -27.37
C CYS A 295 22.70 -19.84 -28.14
N GLN A 296 23.48 -20.68 -27.46
CA GLN A 296 24.61 -21.37 -28.06
C GLN A 296 24.18 -22.72 -28.63
N LEU A 297 24.40 -22.91 -29.94
CA LEU A 297 24.07 -24.13 -30.67
C LEU A 297 25.14 -25.21 -30.42
N SER A 298 24.76 -26.47 -30.63
CA SER A 298 25.62 -27.65 -30.41
C SER A 298 26.88 -27.71 -31.30
N LEU A 299 27.00 -26.82 -32.29
CA LEU A 299 28.18 -26.66 -33.16
C LEU A 299 29.09 -25.49 -32.74
N GLY A 300 28.81 -24.83 -31.61
CA GLY A 300 29.61 -23.71 -31.07
C GLY A 300 29.26 -22.33 -31.64
N THR A 301 28.22 -22.24 -32.48
CA THR A 301 27.72 -20.98 -33.06
C THR A 301 26.58 -20.39 -32.23
N TRP A 302 26.32 -19.08 -32.37
CA TRP A 302 25.22 -18.39 -31.69
C TRP A 302 23.96 -18.30 -32.55
N GLY A 303 22.80 -18.37 -31.91
CA GLY A 303 21.49 -18.16 -32.51
C GLY A 303 20.59 -17.29 -31.65
N CYS A 304 19.57 -16.68 -32.27
CA CYS A 304 18.60 -15.82 -31.59
C CYS A 304 17.33 -16.59 -31.24
N CYS A 305 16.92 -16.53 -29.98
CA CYS A 305 15.66 -17.10 -29.50
C CYS A 305 14.67 -15.97 -29.15
N PRO A 306 13.40 -16.06 -29.58
CA PRO A 306 12.36 -15.14 -29.14
C PRO A 306 12.00 -15.32 -27.66
#